data_AF-A0AAV7WKM3-F1
#
_entry.id   AF-A0AAV7WKM3-F1
#
_cell.length_a   1.000
_cell.length_b   1.000
_cell.length_c   1.000
_cell.angle_alpha   90.00
_cell.angle_beta   90.00
_cell.angle_gamma   90.00
#
_symmetry.space_group_name_H-M   'P 1'
#
loop_
_entity.id
_entity.type
_entity.pdbx_description
1 polymer ?
#
loop_
_entity_poly.entity_id
_entity_poly.type
_entity_poly.pdbx_seq_one_letter_code
_entity_poly.pdbx_strand_id
1 'polypeptide(L)'
;MRALCLLALGVLCWPQLLSTVEAITCSMDRTRNFPKLGLPAHPIIQQTSDGTLKTLTKMQYEDQIQHKVYIGGRSHVLHLKKAQELLTRDFTESHYLEDGTLITQPRHHKDHCCYTGYVEGIADSFVSVCTCQGLGGYVMLREETYTIDTYSSEDSQEKVFNLAFRRSETHTHDGSKRKLLSAGQSSDVSLLDMYSIELFLVADKQEFRRHGEDLEKIKHHLITVAHHISQIFSKINFQIFLVGLEIWSQENKVNISDTAPSTLKTFLQWRKTELLPRKHHDNIQLISGVDFKNYALGEAFVSKMCTPHQSGGVVKDSGVRATDLAKYVAHEMGHNLGMIHDTRECHCPVSYGHCLLSKHTGHNMKAVFSDCSHRFLTIFLQEKNVTCLKDRPKTYIDVYPPSEEHANILPIGPYSKNMKCITEEDP
;
A
#
# COMPACT_ATOMS: atom_id res chain seq x y z
N MET A 1 31.72 -47.18 -27.50
CA MET A 1 32.64 -46.91 -26.37
C MET A 1 33.40 -45.64 -26.68
N ARG A 2 33.43 -44.72 -25.70
CA ARG A 2 34.25 -43.50 -25.58
C ARG A 2 33.95 -42.32 -26.51
N ALA A 3 33.80 -41.19 -25.84
CA ALA A 3 33.47 -39.85 -26.30
C ALA A 3 34.59 -39.20 -27.11
N LEU A 4 34.26 -38.17 -27.92
CA LEU A 4 34.79 -36.81 -27.79
C LEU A 4 34.31 -35.88 -28.93
N CYS A 5 34.08 -34.63 -28.54
CA CYS A 5 34.10 -33.38 -29.31
C CYS A 5 33.38 -33.30 -30.67
N LEU A 6 32.33 -32.49 -30.72
CA LEU A 6 31.95 -31.73 -31.91
C LEU A 6 31.89 -30.25 -31.58
N LEU A 7 32.76 -29.49 -32.24
CA LEU A 7 32.68 -28.05 -32.41
C LEU A 7 31.95 -27.74 -33.72
N ALA A 8 31.11 -26.71 -33.65
CA ALA A 8 30.71 -25.77 -34.70
C ALA A 8 29.75 -26.26 -35.80
N LEU A 9 28.51 -25.75 -35.77
CA LEU A 9 28.04 -24.63 -36.61
C LEU A 9 26.50 -24.48 -36.52
N GLY A 10 26.05 -23.25 -36.26
CA GLY A 10 24.82 -22.72 -36.86
C GLY A 10 23.52 -22.88 -36.08
N VAL A 11 22.95 -21.72 -35.74
CA VAL A 11 21.57 -21.46 -35.28
C VAL A 11 21.36 -21.63 -33.76
N LEU A 12 21.75 -20.58 -33.03
CA LEU A 12 21.15 -20.26 -31.74
C LEU A 12 19.68 -19.91 -31.99
N CYS A 13 18.79 -20.85 -31.71
CA CYS A 13 17.38 -20.54 -31.55
C CYS A 13 17.23 -19.79 -30.22
N TRP A 14 16.92 -18.50 -30.33
CA TRP A 14 16.45 -17.63 -29.25
C TRP A 14 15.45 -18.38 -28.37
N PRO A 15 15.52 -18.31 -27.02
CA PRO A 15 14.31 -18.55 -26.25
C PRO A 15 13.39 -17.35 -26.51
N GLN A 16 12.49 -17.50 -27.49
CA GLN A 16 11.20 -16.84 -27.42
C GLN A 16 10.48 -17.42 -26.19
N LEU A 17 10.81 -16.89 -25.02
CA LEU A 17 9.92 -16.95 -23.87
C LEU A 17 8.71 -16.10 -24.24
N LEU A 18 7.69 -16.81 -24.72
CA LEU A 18 6.38 -16.32 -25.06
C LEU A 18 5.87 -15.35 -23.97
N SER A 19 5.35 -14.24 -24.47
CA SER A 19 4.62 -13.21 -23.73
C SER A 19 3.27 -13.73 -23.23
N THR A 20 3.25 -14.65 -22.27
CA THR A 20 2.03 -14.89 -21.49
C THR A 20 1.93 -13.79 -20.46
N VAL A 21 0.85 -13.02 -20.55
CA VAL A 21 0.47 -12.06 -19.53
C VAL A 21 0.01 -12.85 -18.32
N GLU A 22 0.92 -13.24 -17.46
CA GLU A 22 0.60 -14.08 -16.30
C GLU A 22 0.02 -13.21 -15.19
N ALA A 23 -1.29 -13.36 -14.98
CA ALA A 23 -1.93 -13.01 -13.73
C ALA A 23 -1.61 -14.09 -12.69
N ILE A 24 -1.44 -13.68 -11.43
CA ILE A 24 -1.18 -14.58 -10.32
C ILE A 24 -2.37 -14.54 -9.37
N THR A 25 -2.95 -15.72 -9.09
CA THR A 25 -3.95 -15.90 -8.03
C THR A 25 -3.27 -16.22 -6.71
N CYS A 26 -3.64 -15.48 -5.66
CA CYS A 26 -3.19 -15.71 -4.30
C CYS A 26 -4.32 -16.38 -3.50
N SER A 27 -4.08 -17.55 -2.90
CA SER A 27 -5.11 -18.31 -2.16
C SER A 27 -4.70 -18.65 -0.74
N MET A 28 -5.67 -18.82 0.16
CA MET A 28 -5.45 -19.39 1.50
C MET A 28 -5.34 -20.92 1.47
N ASP A 29 -4.51 -21.45 2.37
CA ASP A 29 -4.43 -22.89 2.64
C ASP A 29 -5.61 -23.36 3.51
N ARG A 30 -6.18 -24.53 3.20
CA ARG A 30 -7.50 -25.02 3.66
C ARG A 30 -7.65 -25.27 5.17
N THR A 31 -6.62 -25.05 5.98
CA THR A 31 -6.52 -25.63 7.34
C THR A 31 -6.97 -24.73 8.49
N ARG A 32 -7.50 -23.52 8.27
CA ARG A 32 -7.93 -22.63 9.37
C ARG A 32 -9.22 -21.85 9.08
N ASN A 33 -10.27 -22.17 9.83
CA ASN A 33 -11.50 -21.38 9.90
C ASN A 33 -11.30 -20.16 10.81
N PHE A 34 -11.69 -18.98 10.34
CA PHE A 34 -11.67 -17.75 11.13
C PHE A 34 -13.07 -17.43 11.67
N PRO A 35 -13.19 -17.02 12.95
CA PRO A 35 -14.45 -16.53 13.48
C PRO A 35 -14.79 -15.16 12.86
N LYS A 36 -16.04 -15.02 12.41
CA LYS A 36 -16.61 -13.77 11.91
C LYS A 36 -16.84 -12.81 13.09
N LEU A 37 -16.21 -11.64 13.08
CA LEU A 37 -16.53 -10.54 14.00
C LEU A 37 -17.46 -9.54 13.28
N GLY A 38 -18.74 -9.53 13.67
CA GLY A 38 -19.68 -8.48 13.29
C GLY A 38 -19.52 -7.27 14.21
N LEU A 39 -19.68 -6.05 13.67
CA LEU A 39 -19.63 -4.81 14.45
C LEU A 39 -20.82 -3.91 14.10
N PRO A 40 -21.69 -3.56 15.06
CA PRO A 40 -22.62 -2.43 14.95
C PRO A 40 -21.92 -1.10 15.26
N ALA A 41 -22.47 0.00 14.73
CA ALA A 41 -21.88 1.35 14.78
C ALA A 41 -22.59 2.25 15.82
N HIS A 42 -21.82 2.94 16.67
CA HIS A 42 -22.30 4.04 17.53
C HIS A 42 -21.22 5.12 17.74
N PRO A 43 -21.60 6.41 17.91
CA PRO A 43 -20.71 7.57 17.77
C PRO A 43 -19.60 7.66 18.83
N ILE A 44 -18.51 8.34 18.46
CA ILE A 44 -17.26 8.47 19.22
C ILE A 44 -17.33 9.72 20.11
N ILE A 45 -16.91 9.58 21.38
CA ILE A 45 -16.70 10.68 22.33
C ILE A 45 -15.19 10.80 22.55
N GLN A 46 -14.64 12.01 22.36
CA GLN A 46 -13.23 12.31 22.64
C GLN A 46 -13.16 13.22 23.86
N GLN A 47 -12.34 12.86 24.85
CA GLN A 47 -12.01 13.74 25.98
C GLN A 47 -10.92 14.71 25.54
N THR A 48 -11.22 16.01 25.57
CA THR A 48 -10.23 17.08 25.44
C THR A 48 -9.49 17.27 26.77
N SER A 49 -8.32 17.91 26.71
CA SER A 49 -7.44 18.22 27.84
C SER A 49 -8.07 19.09 28.94
N ASP A 50 -9.28 19.60 28.71
CA ASP A 50 -10.09 20.41 29.65
C ASP A 50 -11.27 19.64 30.28
N GLY A 51 -11.47 18.37 29.95
CA GLY A 51 -12.52 17.52 30.55
C GLY A 51 -13.95 17.80 30.09
N THR A 52 -14.19 18.62 29.06
CA THR A 52 -15.56 18.96 28.63
C THR A 52 -16.06 18.06 27.48
N LEU A 53 -17.19 17.35 27.67
CA LEU A 53 -17.87 16.64 26.59
C LEU A 53 -18.50 17.66 25.61
N LYS A 54 -17.92 17.78 24.41
CA LYS A 54 -18.55 18.48 23.27
C LYS A 54 -19.01 17.47 22.23
N THR A 55 -20.28 17.58 21.83
CA THR A 55 -20.81 16.96 20.61
C THR A 55 -20.18 17.69 19.41
N LEU A 56 -19.10 17.13 18.86
CA LEU A 56 -18.38 17.73 17.73
C LEU A 56 -19.13 17.48 16.42
N THR A 57 -19.98 18.43 16.05
CA THR A 57 -20.41 18.60 14.66
C THR A 57 -19.18 18.98 13.81
N LYS A 58 -18.77 18.06 12.92
CA LYS A 58 -17.65 18.13 11.96
C LYS A 58 -16.26 18.08 12.62
N MET A 59 -15.72 16.86 12.82
CA MET A 59 -14.36 16.63 13.35
C MET A 59 -13.33 17.23 12.40
N GLN A 60 -12.78 18.39 12.76
CA GLN A 60 -11.53 18.86 12.18
C GLN A 60 -10.40 18.10 12.89
N TYR A 61 -9.89 17.05 12.25
CA TYR A 61 -8.78 16.27 12.80
C TYR A 61 -7.56 17.17 13.07
N GLU A 62 -7.01 17.15 14.28
CA GLU A 62 -5.83 17.94 14.63
C GLU A 62 -4.58 17.40 13.91
N ASP A 63 -3.61 18.28 13.62
CA ASP A 63 -2.38 17.92 12.90
C ASP A 63 -1.37 17.16 13.80
N GLN A 64 -1.47 17.33 15.11
CA GLN A 64 -0.70 16.60 16.12
C GLN A 64 -1.60 16.22 17.28
N ILE A 65 -1.49 14.98 17.76
CA ILE A 65 -2.23 14.49 18.91
C ILE A 65 -1.33 13.63 19.79
N GLN A 66 -1.71 13.44 21.05
CA GLN A 66 -1.09 12.48 21.95
C GLN A 66 -2.12 11.46 22.40
N HIS A 67 -1.72 10.19 22.46
CA HIS A 67 -2.57 9.12 22.99
C HIS A 67 -1.81 8.27 23.99
N LYS A 68 -2.42 7.99 25.15
CA LYS A 68 -1.89 7.08 26.14
C LYS A 68 -2.41 5.66 25.87
N VAL A 69 -1.50 4.70 25.75
CA VAL A 69 -1.82 3.28 25.54
C VAL A 69 -1.15 2.41 26.60
N TYR A 70 -1.59 1.17 26.76
CA TYR A 70 -1.05 0.24 27.76
C TYR A 70 -0.51 -1.03 27.12
N ILE A 71 0.78 -1.05 26.77
CA ILE A 71 1.43 -2.15 26.04
C ILE A 71 2.33 -2.93 27.00
N GLY A 72 2.18 -4.26 27.03
CA GLY A 72 3.09 -5.14 27.78
C GLY A 72 3.12 -4.87 29.29
N GLY A 73 1.98 -4.50 29.88
CA GLY A 73 1.91 -4.20 31.32
C GLY A 73 2.45 -2.82 31.73
N ARG A 74 2.70 -1.93 30.77
CA ARG A 74 3.19 -0.56 31.03
C ARG A 74 2.43 0.46 30.19
N SER A 75 2.29 1.65 30.75
CA SER A 75 1.70 2.76 30.00
C SER A 75 2.75 3.47 29.14
N HIS A 76 2.37 3.82 27.93
CA HIS A 76 3.17 4.52 26.93
C HIS A 76 2.39 5.71 26.40
N VAL A 77 3.10 6.80 26.08
CA VAL A 77 2.54 7.97 25.41
C VAL A 77 2.98 7.97 23.95
N LEU A 78 2.01 7.96 23.04
CA LEU A 78 2.23 8.04 21.61
C LEU A 78 2.20 9.52 21.20
N HIS A 79 3.27 10.00 20.56
CA HIS A 79 3.32 11.31 19.93
C HIS A 79 3.02 11.13 18.46
N LEU A 80 1.86 11.64 18.02
CA LEU A 80 1.30 11.35 16.71
C LEU A 80 1.23 12.63 15.89
N LYS A 81 1.75 12.56 14.66
CA LYS A 81 1.64 13.60 13.64
C LYS A 81 0.79 13.06 12.49
N LYS A 82 -0.15 13.85 12.02
CA LYS A 82 -1.00 13.46 10.90
C LYS A 82 -0.12 13.09 9.71
N ALA A 83 -0.46 11.99 9.04
CA ALA A 83 0.22 11.53 7.85
C ALA A 83 0.02 12.55 6.72
N GLN A 84 0.89 13.54 6.68
CA GLN A 84 0.96 14.51 5.59
C GLN A 84 1.21 13.71 4.31
N GLU A 85 0.54 14.07 3.22
CA GLU A 85 0.70 13.44 1.90
C GLU A 85 0.01 12.08 1.69
N LEU A 86 -0.88 11.65 2.59
CA LEU A 86 -1.73 10.47 2.33
C LEU A 86 -2.79 10.75 1.24
N LEU A 87 -3.55 11.83 1.39
CA LEU A 87 -4.56 12.26 0.43
C LEU A 87 -4.00 13.39 -0.44
N THR A 88 -4.24 13.35 -1.75
CA THR A 88 -3.86 14.45 -2.65
C THR A 88 -4.84 15.63 -2.54
N ARG A 89 -4.46 16.83 -3.02
CA ARG A 89 -5.38 17.99 -2.96
C ARG A 89 -6.63 17.82 -3.82
N ASP A 90 -6.53 17.06 -4.90
CA ASP A 90 -7.64 16.70 -5.77
C ASP A 90 -8.27 15.35 -5.39
N PHE A 91 -8.01 14.84 -4.19
CA PHE A 91 -8.62 13.60 -3.73
C PHE A 91 -10.16 13.68 -3.81
N THR A 92 -10.76 12.68 -4.46
CA THR A 92 -12.21 12.61 -4.68
C THR A 92 -12.79 11.32 -4.11
N GLU A 93 -13.97 11.43 -3.52
CA GLU A 93 -14.78 10.30 -3.09
C GLU A 93 -16.03 10.21 -3.96
N SER A 94 -16.28 9.02 -4.51
CA SER A 94 -17.38 8.77 -5.43
C SER A 94 -18.33 7.69 -4.91
N HIS A 95 -19.64 7.89 -5.08
CA HIS A 95 -20.69 6.92 -4.79
C HIS A 95 -21.89 7.10 -5.72
N TYR A 96 -22.84 6.18 -5.68
CA TYR A 96 -24.01 6.16 -6.56
C TYR A 96 -25.32 6.39 -5.81
N LEU A 97 -26.19 7.23 -6.38
CA LEU A 97 -27.60 7.37 -5.98
C LEU A 97 -28.43 6.23 -6.57
N GLU A 98 -29.65 6.03 -6.03
CA GLU A 98 -30.57 4.96 -6.43
C GLU A 98 -30.92 4.96 -7.94
N ASP A 99 -30.93 6.14 -8.56
CA ASP A 99 -31.17 6.32 -10.00
C ASP A 99 -29.94 5.97 -10.88
N GLY A 100 -28.83 5.56 -10.26
CA GLY A 100 -27.57 5.25 -10.93
C GLY A 100 -26.66 6.45 -11.14
N THR A 101 -27.04 7.66 -10.72
CA THR A 101 -26.22 8.87 -10.85
C THR A 101 -24.96 8.76 -9.99
N LEU A 102 -23.79 9.00 -10.61
CA LEU A 102 -22.51 9.07 -9.93
C LEU A 102 -22.34 10.44 -9.25
N ILE A 103 -22.21 10.43 -7.94
CA ILE A 103 -21.87 11.60 -7.13
C ILE A 103 -20.39 11.53 -6.79
N THR A 104 -19.64 12.54 -7.24
CA THR A 104 -18.21 12.72 -6.92
C THR A 104 -18.05 13.97 -6.08
N GLN A 105 -17.40 13.86 -4.93
CA GLN A 105 -17.18 14.97 -4.00
C GLN A 105 -15.68 15.09 -3.68
N PRO A 106 -15.10 16.29 -3.74
CA PRO A 106 -13.75 16.50 -3.25
C PRO A 106 -13.75 16.42 -1.72
N ARG A 107 -12.68 15.88 -1.14
CA ARG A 107 -12.42 15.94 0.30
C ARG A 107 -11.10 16.64 0.54
N HIS A 108 -11.07 17.51 1.55
CA HIS A 108 -9.87 18.27 1.86
C HIS A 108 -8.75 17.30 2.27
N HIS A 109 -7.55 17.45 1.71
CA HIS A 109 -6.43 16.53 1.91
C HIS A 109 -5.98 16.36 3.38
N LYS A 110 -6.29 17.32 4.28
CA LYS A 110 -6.04 17.19 5.73
C LYS A 110 -7.20 16.61 6.54
N ASP A 111 -8.35 16.41 5.91
CA ASP A 111 -9.55 15.90 6.56
C ASP A 111 -9.49 14.37 6.62
N HIS A 112 -8.51 13.84 7.36
CA HIS A 112 -8.41 12.42 7.67
C HIS A 112 -7.82 12.21 9.06
N CYS A 113 -8.03 11.00 9.57
CA CYS A 113 -7.77 10.59 10.94
C CYS A 113 -6.48 9.76 11.11
N CYS A 114 -5.59 9.75 10.12
CA CYS A 114 -4.46 8.83 10.07
C CYS A 114 -3.15 9.52 10.40
N TYR A 115 -2.35 8.88 11.25
CA TYR A 115 -1.20 9.44 11.92
C TYR A 115 -0.02 8.47 11.91
N THR A 116 1.18 9.03 11.79
CA THR A 116 2.42 8.33 12.12
C THR A 116 3.06 8.99 13.34
N GLY A 117 3.97 8.31 14.01
CA GLY A 117 4.55 8.85 15.22
C GLY A 117 5.58 7.96 15.88
N TYR A 118 5.86 8.26 17.14
CA TYR A 118 6.81 7.55 17.98
C TYR A 118 6.27 7.44 19.41
N VAL A 119 6.94 6.60 20.20
CA VAL A 119 6.62 6.38 21.62
C VAL A 119 7.59 7.18 22.48
N GLU A 120 7.06 7.95 23.42
CA GLU A 120 7.84 8.79 24.32
C GLU A 120 8.90 7.96 25.07
N GLY A 121 10.14 8.45 25.08
CA GLY A 121 11.24 7.82 25.80
C GLY A 121 11.75 6.50 25.20
N ILE A 122 11.25 6.06 24.04
CA ILE A 122 11.71 4.85 23.35
C ILE A 122 12.29 5.23 21.99
N ALA A 123 13.62 5.22 21.90
CA ALA A 123 14.34 5.39 20.65
C ALA A 123 13.96 4.32 19.62
N ASP A 124 13.99 4.69 18.34
CA ASP A 124 13.65 3.83 17.19
C ASP A 124 12.26 3.18 17.26
N SER A 125 11.36 3.76 18.07
CA SER A 125 9.95 3.39 18.07
C SER A 125 9.21 4.03 16.90
N PHE A 126 8.19 3.32 16.43
CA PHE A 126 7.36 3.80 15.33
C PHE A 126 5.90 3.48 15.58
N VAL A 127 5.01 4.39 15.20
CA VAL A 127 3.57 4.24 15.34
C VAL A 127 2.92 4.55 14.00
N SER A 128 1.95 3.73 13.59
CA SER A 128 1.06 4.00 12.46
C SER A 128 -0.35 3.63 12.87
N VAL A 129 -1.21 4.64 13.00
CA VAL A 129 -2.58 4.47 13.52
C VAL A 129 -3.55 5.39 12.80
N CYS A 130 -4.81 4.97 12.75
CA CYS A 130 -5.93 5.82 12.35
C CYS A 130 -6.96 5.86 13.48
N THR A 131 -7.62 7.01 13.66
CA THR A 131 -8.64 7.23 14.71
C THR A 131 -10.08 7.30 14.16
N CYS A 132 -10.28 7.04 12.86
CA CYS A 132 -11.55 7.25 12.16
C CYS A 132 -12.72 6.45 12.74
N GLN A 133 -12.43 5.28 13.30
CA GLN A 133 -13.43 4.33 13.82
C GLN A 133 -13.02 3.81 15.21
N GLY A 134 -12.32 4.66 15.97
CA GLY A 134 -11.51 4.24 17.10
C GLY A 134 -10.04 4.12 16.71
N LEU A 135 -9.17 3.94 17.70
CA LEU A 135 -7.73 3.83 17.52
C LEU A 135 -7.37 2.44 16.96
N GLY A 136 -7.02 2.37 15.68
CA GLY A 136 -6.58 1.13 15.03
C GLY A 136 -5.22 1.31 14.37
N GLY A 137 -4.37 0.27 14.37
CA GLY A 137 -3.08 0.30 13.69
C GLY A 137 -2.02 -0.55 14.37
N TYR A 138 -0.78 -0.08 14.41
CA TYR A 138 0.30 -0.78 15.10
C TYR A 138 1.35 0.16 15.71
N VAL A 139 2.01 -0.34 16.75
CA VAL A 139 3.15 0.26 17.44
C VAL A 139 4.32 -0.70 17.35
N MET A 140 5.47 -0.19 16.95
CA MET A 140 6.73 -0.91 16.92
C MET A 140 7.61 -0.37 18.04
N LEU A 141 7.97 -1.26 18.96
CA LEU A 141 8.88 -1.00 20.08
C LEU A 141 10.15 -1.80 19.82
N ARG A 142 11.19 -1.16 19.27
CA ARG A 142 12.43 -1.84 18.87
C ARG A 142 12.12 -2.98 17.88
N GLU A 143 12.35 -4.22 18.31
CA GLU A 143 12.18 -5.47 17.54
C GLU A 143 10.78 -6.08 17.66
N GLU A 144 9.83 -5.40 18.30
CA GLU A 144 8.51 -5.96 18.58
C GLU A 144 7.42 -5.09 17.96
N THR A 145 6.54 -5.72 17.18
CA THR A 145 5.35 -5.05 16.66
C THR A 145 4.11 -5.49 17.44
N TYR A 146 3.31 -4.50 17.80
CA TYR A 146 2.08 -4.59 18.57
C TYR A 146 0.93 -4.01 17.76
N THR A 147 -0.05 -4.82 17.38
CA THR A 147 -1.28 -4.31 16.75
C THR A 147 -2.18 -3.67 17.81
N ILE A 148 -2.78 -2.53 17.47
CA ILE A 148 -3.80 -1.82 18.24
C ILE A 148 -5.13 -2.03 17.51
N ASP A 149 -6.12 -2.55 18.23
CA ASP A 149 -7.49 -2.58 17.78
C ASP A 149 -8.40 -2.07 18.89
N THR A 150 -9.40 -1.28 18.52
CA THR A 150 -10.54 -0.97 19.39
C THR A 150 -11.64 -2.00 19.15
N TYR A 151 -11.96 -2.79 20.18
CA TYR A 151 -13.17 -3.61 20.19
C TYR A 151 -14.20 -3.02 21.14
N SER A 152 -15.46 -2.96 20.73
CA SER A 152 -16.59 -2.67 21.62
C SER A 152 -17.06 -3.99 22.25
N SER A 153 -16.86 -4.19 23.55
CA SER A 153 -17.58 -5.26 24.26
C SER A 153 -19.03 -4.81 24.47
N GLU A 154 -20.00 -5.67 24.14
CA GLU A 154 -21.44 -5.39 24.33
C GLU A 154 -21.85 -5.21 25.80
N ASP A 155 -20.96 -5.55 26.75
CA ASP A 155 -21.30 -5.75 28.18
C ASP A 155 -20.87 -4.61 29.13
N SER A 156 -20.40 -3.46 28.63
CA SER A 156 -20.05 -2.33 29.50
C SER A 156 -20.57 -1.00 28.95
N GLN A 157 -21.31 -0.28 29.81
CA GLN A 157 -21.75 1.11 29.57
C GLN A 157 -20.59 2.12 29.55
N GLU A 158 -19.39 1.68 29.94
CA GLU A 158 -18.12 2.36 29.66
C GLU A 158 -17.46 1.69 28.46
N LYS A 159 -17.23 2.41 27.36
CA LYS A 159 -16.43 1.94 26.21
C LYS A 159 -14.97 1.74 26.65
N VAL A 160 -14.67 0.65 27.34
CA VAL A 160 -13.30 0.25 27.64
C VAL A 160 -12.71 -0.28 26.35
N PHE A 161 -11.87 0.53 25.71
CA PHE A 161 -11.08 0.12 24.56
C PHE A 161 -10.06 -0.93 25.01
N ASN A 162 -10.45 -2.20 24.96
CA ASN A 162 -9.52 -3.28 25.16
C ASN A 162 -8.58 -3.32 23.95
N LEU A 163 -7.43 -2.67 24.09
CA LEU A 163 -6.33 -2.73 23.15
C LEU A 163 -5.82 -4.18 23.11
N ALA A 164 -6.26 -4.95 22.11
CA ALA A 164 -5.81 -6.31 21.91
C ALA A 164 -4.40 -6.30 21.31
N PHE A 165 -3.39 -6.38 22.16
CA PHE A 165 -2.00 -6.44 21.72
C PHE A 165 -1.60 -7.84 21.27
N ARG A 166 -1.36 -8.02 19.97
CA ARG A 166 -0.73 -9.23 19.44
C ARG A 166 0.75 -8.95 19.17
N ARG A 167 1.62 -9.54 19.98
CA ARG A 167 3.09 -9.47 19.79
C ARG A 167 3.47 -10.24 18.53
N SER A 168 4.14 -9.55 17.63
CA SER A 168 4.89 -10.14 16.52
C SER A 168 6.37 -9.92 16.82
N GLU A 169 7.05 -10.94 17.32
CA GLU A 169 8.50 -10.90 17.55
C GLU A 169 9.23 -10.85 16.19
N THR A 170 10.09 -9.86 16.01
CA THR A 170 11.04 -9.78 14.89
C THR A 170 12.43 -9.63 15.48
N HIS A 171 13.10 -10.73 15.77
CA HIS A 171 14.49 -10.70 16.20
C HIS A 171 15.41 -10.56 14.98
N THR A 172 16.28 -9.55 14.96
CA THR A 172 17.39 -9.49 14.00
C THR A 172 18.70 -9.82 14.71
N HIS A 173 19.44 -10.79 14.19
CA HIS A 173 20.82 -11.00 14.58
C HIS A 173 21.75 -10.02 13.85
N ASP A 174 22.48 -9.25 14.66
CA ASP A 174 23.91 -8.95 14.60
C ASP A 174 24.55 -8.43 13.29
N GLY A 175 24.82 -7.12 13.27
CA GLY A 175 26.20 -6.61 13.28
C GLY A 175 27.17 -6.97 12.14
N SER A 176 26.72 -7.52 11.02
CA SER A 176 27.62 -7.86 9.90
C SER A 176 27.79 -6.66 8.97
N LYS A 177 28.92 -5.96 9.14
CA LYS A 177 29.45 -4.93 8.24
C LYS A 177 29.20 -5.32 6.78
N ARG A 178 28.44 -4.48 6.07
CA ARG A 178 28.23 -4.57 4.62
C ARG A 178 29.59 -4.68 3.91
N LYS A 179 29.91 -5.86 3.38
CA LYS A 179 30.96 -5.99 2.37
C LYS A 179 30.29 -5.80 1.03
N LEU A 180 30.44 -4.59 0.48
CA LEU A 180 29.99 -4.20 -0.85
C LEU A 180 30.63 -5.18 -1.85
N LEU A 181 29.83 -6.06 -2.44
CA LEU A 181 30.26 -6.88 -3.56
C LEU A 181 30.29 -5.98 -4.79
N SER A 182 31.50 -5.67 -5.27
CA SER A 182 31.73 -4.99 -6.54
C SER A 182 31.27 -5.90 -7.68
N ALA A 183 30.27 -5.46 -8.45
CA ALA A 183 29.99 -6.02 -9.75
C ALA A 183 29.55 -4.90 -10.70
N GLY A 184 30.36 -4.70 -11.75
CA GLY A 184 29.97 -4.26 -13.10
C GLY A 184 29.17 -2.97 -13.27
N GLN A 185 29.79 -1.98 -13.91
CA GLN A 185 29.12 -0.81 -14.50
C GLN A 185 27.99 -1.23 -15.47
N SER A 186 26.74 -0.88 -15.15
CA SER A 186 25.71 -0.52 -16.14
C SER A 186 24.64 0.39 -15.51
N SER A 187 24.46 1.57 -16.12
CA SER A 187 23.36 2.56 -15.99
C SER A 187 22.53 2.60 -14.69
N ASP A 188 22.96 3.48 -13.79
CA ASP A 188 22.20 4.42 -12.95
C ASP A 188 20.70 4.10 -12.64
N VAL A 189 20.47 3.12 -11.77
CA VAL A 189 19.30 3.11 -10.90
C VAL A 189 19.83 3.27 -9.48
N SER A 190 19.83 4.51 -9.01
CA SER A 190 20.16 4.80 -7.62
C SER A 190 19.04 4.24 -6.76
N LEU A 191 19.33 3.24 -5.94
CA LEU A 191 18.41 2.74 -4.90
C LEU A 191 18.05 3.81 -3.84
N LEU A 192 18.48 5.07 -4.03
CA LEU A 192 18.10 6.25 -3.26
C LEU A 192 16.93 7.02 -3.87
N ASP A 193 16.55 6.73 -5.12
CA ASP A 193 15.44 7.42 -5.77
C ASP A 193 14.12 7.04 -5.07
N MET A 194 13.34 8.06 -4.70
CA MET A 194 12.01 7.88 -4.14
C MET A 194 10.98 7.88 -5.27
N TYR A 195 10.26 6.78 -5.41
CA TYR A 195 9.18 6.63 -6.38
C TYR A 195 7.83 7.01 -5.75
N SER A 196 6.88 7.38 -6.58
CA SER A 196 5.51 7.71 -6.18
C SER A 196 4.53 6.76 -6.84
N ILE A 197 3.43 6.43 -6.16
CA ILE A 197 2.29 5.71 -6.74
C ILE A 197 1.02 6.47 -6.42
N GLU A 198 0.32 6.91 -7.45
CA GLU A 198 -1.06 7.38 -7.36
C GLU A 198 -2.02 6.19 -7.31
N LEU A 199 -2.50 5.90 -6.10
CA LEU A 199 -3.39 4.78 -5.81
C LEU A 199 -4.86 5.23 -5.86
N PHE A 200 -5.68 4.44 -6.54
CA PHE A 200 -7.14 4.55 -6.50
C PHE A 200 -7.74 3.27 -5.91
N LEU A 201 -8.65 3.38 -4.94
CA LEU A 201 -9.32 2.23 -4.34
C LEU A 201 -10.81 2.20 -4.70
N VAL A 202 -11.31 1.00 -4.99
CA VAL A 202 -12.73 0.77 -5.26
C VAL A 202 -13.27 -0.24 -4.26
N ALA A 203 -14.47 0.00 -3.71
CA ALA A 203 -15.19 -1.00 -2.93
C ALA A 203 -16.44 -1.45 -3.69
N ASP A 204 -16.60 -2.78 -3.83
CA ASP A 204 -17.80 -3.33 -4.45
C ASP A 204 -19.05 -3.24 -3.54
N LYS A 205 -20.21 -3.57 -4.08
CA LYS A 205 -21.49 -3.52 -3.33
C LYS A 205 -21.50 -4.47 -2.13
N GLN A 206 -20.81 -5.61 -2.21
CA GLN A 206 -20.77 -6.57 -1.12
C GLN A 206 -19.89 -6.06 0.03
N GLU A 207 -18.81 -5.36 -0.30
CA GLU A 207 -17.93 -4.68 0.63
C GLU A 207 -18.65 -3.53 1.34
N PHE A 208 -19.41 -2.73 0.58
CA PHE A 208 -20.26 -1.68 1.13
C PHE A 208 -21.30 -2.23 2.12
N ARG A 209 -21.96 -3.35 1.77
CA ARG A 209 -22.89 -4.06 2.67
C ARG A 209 -22.23 -4.55 3.95
N ARG A 210 -21.00 -5.07 3.87
CA ARG A 210 -20.25 -5.51 5.05
C ARG A 210 -20.02 -4.35 6.03
N HIS A 211 -19.84 -3.15 5.49
CA HIS A 211 -19.69 -1.92 6.27
C HIS A 211 -21.04 -1.28 6.66
N GLY A 212 -22.13 -2.05 6.62
CA GLY A 212 -23.46 -1.60 7.06
C GLY A 212 -24.12 -0.61 6.11
N GLU A 213 -23.66 -0.55 4.85
CA GLU A 213 -24.11 0.42 3.86
C GLU A 213 -23.96 1.89 4.32
N ASP A 214 -22.95 2.13 5.17
CA ASP A 214 -22.59 3.45 5.66
C ASP A 214 -21.38 3.98 4.87
N LEU A 215 -21.61 5.08 4.13
CA LEU A 215 -20.62 5.69 3.24
C LEU A 215 -19.39 6.17 4.01
N GLU A 216 -19.57 6.82 5.16
CA GLU A 216 -18.44 7.33 5.94
C GLU A 216 -17.66 6.18 6.56
N LYS A 217 -18.34 5.11 6.98
CA LYS A 217 -17.70 3.91 7.50
C LYS A 217 -16.81 3.23 6.45
N ILE A 218 -17.29 3.01 5.23
CA ILE A 218 -16.45 2.39 4.18
C ILE A 218 -15.32 3.32 3.72
N LYS A 219 -15.57 4.64 3.57
CA LYS A 219 -14.53 5.60 3.17
C LYS A 219 -13.39 5.64 4.19
N HIS A 220 -13.72 5.74 5.47
CA HIS A 220 -12.74 5.70 6.55
C HIS A 220 -11.94 4.39 6.59
N HIS A 221 -12.61 3.26 6.34
CA HIS A 221 -11.94 1.96 6.23
C HIS A 221 -10.91 1.96 5.09
N LEU A 222 -11.29 2.39 3.88
CA LEU A 222 -10.39 2.44 2.72
C LEU A 222 -9.22 3.43 2.91
N ILE A 223 -9.45 4.59 3.53
CA ILE A 223 -8.37 5.53 3.90
C ILE A 223 -7.39 4.89 4.89
N THR A 224 -7.90 4.13 5.86
CA THR A 224 -7.07 3.41 6.84
C THR A 224 -6.23 2.32 6.15
N VAL A 225 -6.82 1.58 5.21
CA VAL A 225 -6.10 0.59 4.39
C VAL A 225 -5.00 1.27 3.59
N ALA A 226 -5.30 2.37 2.88
CA ALA A 226 -4.31 3.14 2.11
C ALA A 226 -3.16 3.67 3.00
N HIS A 227 -3.46 4.13 4.20
CA HIS A 227 -2.45 4.58 5.16
C HIS A 227 -1.46 3.46 5.51
N HIS A 228 -1.96 2.26 5.79
CA HIS A 228 -1.10 1.11 6.09
C HIS A 228 -0.32 0.61 4.88
N ILE A 229 -0.91 0.66 3.67
CA ILE A 229 -0.19 0.39 2.41
C ILE A 229 0.98 1.38 2.27
N SER A 230 0.75 2.67 2.50
CA SER A 230 1.79 3.70 2.49
C SER A 230 2.96 3.36 3.42
N GLN A 231 2.68 2.85 4.63
CA GLN A 231 3.74 2.45 5.55
C GLN A 231 4.53 1.22 5.06
N ILE A 232 3.88 0.27 4.38
CA ILE A 232 4.55 -0.90 3.80
C ILE A 232 5.52 -0.46 2.70
N PHE A 233 5.04 0.38 1.77
CA PHE A 233 5.80 0.84 0.61
C PHE A 233 6.90 1.85 0.95
N SER A 234 6.74 2.64 2.01
CA SER A 234 7.78 3.57 2.48
C SER A 234 9.11 2.86 2.81
N LYS A 235 9.06 1.59 3.23
CA LYS A 235 10.24 0.77 3.54
C LYS A 235 11.05 0.36 2.31
N ILE A 236 10.49 0.56 1.12
CA ILE A 236 11.13 0.24 -0.16
C ILE A 236 11.21 1.48 -1.07
N ASN A 237 11.25 2.68 -0.48
CA ASN A 237 11.38 3.97 -1.17
C ASN A 237 10.23 4.31 -2.13
N PHE A 238 9.01 3.89 -1.77
CA PHE A 238 7.79 4.27 -2.48
C PHE A 238 6.88 5.11 -1.60
N GLN A 239 6.49 6.29 -2.09
CA GLN A 239 5.46 7.13 -1.53
C GLN A 239 4.11 6.80 -2.17
N ILE A 240 3.11 6.49 -1.35
CA ILE A 240 1.74 6.26 -1.83
C ILE A 240 0.93 7.55 -1.69
N PHE A 241 0.27 7.94 -2.78
CA PHE A 241 -0.69 9.03 -2.82
C PHE A 241 -2.08 8.45 -3.11
N LEU A 242 -3.00 8.53 -2.16
CA LEU A 242 -4.39 8.15 -2.42
C LEU A 242 -5.06 9.28 -3.19
N VAL A 243 -5.38 9.05 -4.46
CA VAL A 243 -5.95 10.07 -5.35
C VAL A 243 -7.48 9.99 -5.44
N GLY A 244 -8.09 8.87 -5.06
CA GLY A 244 -9.53 8.79 -4.96
C GLY A 244 -10.07 7.45 -4.48
N LEU A 245 -11.35 7.47 -4.13
CA LEU A 245 -12.16 6.32 -3.75
C LEU A 245 -13.41 6.26 -4.62
N GLU A 246 -13.85 5.06 -4.97
CA GLU A 246 -15.18 4.86 -5.55
C GLU A 246 -15.90 3.69 -4.89
N ILE A 247 -17.10 3.96 -4.38
CA ILE A 247 -17.93 2.99 -3.67
C ILE A 247 -19.10 2.65 -4.58
N TRP A 248 -19.20 1.38 -4.97
CA TRP A 248 -20.33 0.87 -5.74
C TRP A 248 -21.55 0.66 -4.83
N SER A 249 -22.09 1.77 -4.34
CA SER A 249 -23.07 1.82 -3.25
C SER A 249 -24.45 1.28 -3.61
N GLN A 250 -24.82 1.26 -4.89
CA GLN A 250 -26.10 0.67 -5.35
C GLN A 250 -25.92 -0.70 -5.98
N GLU A 251 -25.01 -0.79 -6.95
CA GLU A 251 -24.76 -1.99 -7.75
C GLU A 251 -23.30 -2.00 -8.21
N ASN A 252 -22.80 -3.20 -8.51
CA ASN A 252 -21.46 -3.34 -9.08
C ASN A 252 -21.41 -2.81 -10.51
N LYS A 253 -20.36 -2.07 -10.86
CA LYS A 253 -20.18 -1.52 -12.21
C LYS A 253 -19.56 -2.49 -13.20
N VAL A 254 -19.16 -3.66 -12.70
CA VAL A 254 -18.80 -4.83 -13.50
C VAL A 254 -19.38 -6.08 -12.86
N ASN A 255 -19.45 -7.17 -13.63
CA ASN A 255 -19.76 -8.47 -13.06
C ASN A 255 -18.60 -8.93 -12.15
N ILE A 256 -18.89 -9.07 -10.85
CA ILE A 256 -17.99 -9.72 -9.88
C ILE A 256 -18.24 -11.23 -9.97
N SER A 257 -17.35 -11.93 -10.66
CA SER A 257 -17.42 -13.38 -10.82
C SER A 257 -17.05 -14.10 -9.51
N ASP A 258 -17.44 -15.35 -9.42
CA ASP A 258 -16.96 -16.32 -8.44
C ASP A 258 -15.45 -16.62 -8.53
N THR A 259 -14.72 -16.10 -9.52
CA THR A 259 -13.26 -16.26 -9.67
C THR A 259 -12.56 -14.90 -9.70
N ALA A 260 -11.44 -14.78 -8.98
CA ALA A 260 -10.64 -13.56 -8.95
C ALA A 260 -10.05 -13.18 -10.34
N PRO A 261 -9.53 -14.13 -11.16
CA PRO A 261 -9.06 -13.81 -12.52
C PRO A 261 -10.12 -13.18 -13.44
N SER A 262 -11.34 -13.71 -13.43
CA SER A 262 -12.42 -13.19 -14.29
C SER A 262 -12.85 -11.80 -13.85
N THR A 263 -12.94 -11.58 -12.53
CA THR A 263 -13.26 -10.28 -11.93
C THR A 263 -12.17 -9.25 -12.22
N LEU A 264 -10.88 -9.61 -12.11
CA LEU A 264 -9.77 -8.71 -12.44
C LEU A 264 -9.87 -8.22 -13.89
N LYS A 265 -10.15 -9.13 -14.82
CA LYS A 265 -10.25 -8.79 -16.24
C LYS A 265 -11.38 -7.79 -16.52
N THR A 266 -12.57 -8.02 -15.99
CA THR A 266 -13.72 -7.10 -16.19
C THR A 266 -13.49 -5.77 -15.48
N PHE A 267 -12.94 -5.80 -14.27
CA PHE A 267 -12.60 -4.61 -13.48
C PHE A 267 -11.60 -3.70 -14.18
N LEU A 268 -10.49 -4.25 -14.70
CA LEU A 268 -9.47 -3.44 -15.38
C LEU A 268 -9.94 -2.95 -16.76
N GLN A 269 -10.85 -3.67 -17.41
CA GLN A 269 -11.53 -3.15 -18.60
C GLN A 269 -12.40 -1.93 -18.25
N TRP A 270 -13.16 -1.98 -17.15
CA TRP A 270 -13.93 -0.84 -16.65
C TRP A 270 -13.03 0.34 -16.23
N ARG A 271 -11.91 0.07 -15.54
CA ARG A 271 -10.91 1.09 -15.22
C ARG A 271 -10.49 1.86 -16.48
N LYS A 272 -10.22 1.13 -17.56
CA LYS A 272 -9.81 1.71 -18.84
C LYS A 272 -10.91 2.55 -19.48
N THR A 273 -12.13 2.04 -19.58
CA THR A 273 -13.18 2.69 -20.37
C THR A 273 -13.94 3.75 -19.60
N GLU A 274 -14.08 3.61 -18.28
CA GLU A 274 -14.95 4.46 -17.47
C GLU A 274 -14.19 5.36 -16.48
N LEU A 275 -13.12 4.86 -15.84
CA LEU A 275 -12.46 5.60 -14.76
C LEU A 275 -11.30 6.47 -15.25
N LEU A 276 -10.36 5.89 -16.01
CA LEU A 276 -9.19 6.62 -16.53
C LEU A 276 -9.55 7.89 -17.32
N PRO A 277 -10.65 7.95 -18.11
CA PRO A 277 -11.07 9.18 -18.79
C PRO A 277 -11.42 10.34 -17.86
N ARG A 278 -11.75 10.08 -16.59
CA ARG A 278 -12.24 11.10 -15.64
C ARG A 278 -11.37 11.28 -14.41
N LYS A 279 -10.48 10.33 -14.09
CA LYS A 279 -9.56 10.42 -12.94
C LYS A 279 -8.24 9.72 -13.22
N HIS A 280 -7.16 10.50 -13.25
CA HIS A 280 -5.79 9.99 -13.37
C HIS A 280 -5.39 9.20 -12.11
N HIS A 281 -4.67 8.10 -12.32
CA HIS A 281 -4.09 7.25 -11.28
C HIS A 281 -3.17 6.20 -11.92
N ASP A 282 -2.09 5.83 -11.24
CA ASP A 282 -1.12 4.85 -11.72
C ASP A 282 -1.62 3.42 -11.53
N ASN A 283 -2.27 3.16 -10.40
CA ASN A 283 -2.70 1.83 -9.98
C ASN A 283 -4.09 1.86 -9.35
N ILE A 284 -4.88 0.80 -9.60
CA ILE A 284 -6.21 0.64 -9.01
C ILE A 284 -6.33 -0.70 -8.29
N GLN A 285 -6.99 -0.72 -7.13
CA GLN A 285 -7.26 -1.95 -6.38
C GLN A 285 -8.75 -2.04 -6.05
N LEU A 286 -9.37 -3.15 -6.42
CA LEU A 286 -10.74 -3.49 -6.00
C LEU A 286 -10.71 -4.23 -4.68
N ILE A 287 -11.37 -3.69 -3.66
CA ILE A 287 -11.67 -4.36 -2.41
C ILE A 287 -13.06 -4.97 -2.54
N SER A 288 -13.11 -6.31 -2.52
CA SER A 288 -14.34 -7.07 -2.73
C SER A 288 -14.76 -7.79 -1.48
N GLY A 289 -16.07 -7.70 -1.18
CA GLY A 289 -16.67 -8.48 -0.12
C GLY A 289 -17.06 -9.90 -0.52
N VAL A 290 -16.82 -10.28 -1.78
CA VAL A 290 -17.24 -11.57 -2.37
C VAL A 290 -16.24 -12.68 -2.03
N ASP A 291 -16.77 -13.85 -1.68
CA ASP A 291 -15.98 -15.07 -1.52
C ASP A 291 -15.64 -15.68 -2.89
N PHE A 292 -14.39 -15.54 -3.33
CA PHE A 292 -13.90 -16.20 -4.53
C PHE A 292 -13.68 -17.71 -4.32
N LYS A 293 -13.88 -18.49 -5.39
CA LYS A 293 -13.56 -19.92 -5.46
C LYS A 293 -12.08 -20.18 -5.15
N ASN A 294 -11.79 -21.41 -4.73
CA ASN A 294 -10.45 -21.86 -4.38
C ASN A 294 -9.76 -21.01 -3.30
N TYR A 295 -10.56 -20.36 -2.44
CA TYR A 295 -10.07 -19.53 -1.34
C TYR A 295 -9.13 -18.41 -1.80
N ALA A 296 -9.34 -17.89 -3.02
CA ALA A 296 -8.54 -16.79 -3.53
C ALA A 296 -8.77 -15.53 -2.67
N LEU A 297 -7.66 -14.95 -2.22
CA LEU A 297 -7.57 -13.68 -1.51
C LEU A 297 -7.26 -12.51 -2.44
N GLY A 298 -6.63 -12.75 -3.58
CA GLY A 298 -6.28 -11.69 -4.51
C GLY A 298 -5.85 -12.19 -5.88
N GLU A 299 -5.84 -11.26 -6.83
CA GLU A 299 -5.34 -11.45 -8.18
C GLU A 299 -4.77 -10.15 -8.73
N ALA A 300 -3.58 -10.22 -9.35
CA ALA A 300 -2.98 -9.13 -10.10
C ALA A 300 -2.14 -9.63 -11.28
N PHE A 301 -1.97 -8.77 -12.29
CA PHE A 301 -1.02 -9.03 -13.35
C PHE A 301 0.41 -8.63 -12.95
N VAL A 302 1.38 -9.48 -13.26
CA VAL A 302 2.79 -9.24 -12.95
C VAL A 302 3.43 -8.24 -13.89
N SER A 303 4.23 -7.31 -13.35
CA SER A 303 4.99 -6.32 -14.13
C SER A 303 4.11 -5.41 -15.00
N LYS A 304 2.94 -5.02 -14.49
CA LYS A 304 1.94 -4.21 -15.20
C LYS A 304 1.65 -2.85 -14.57
N MET A 305 2.36 -2.46 -13.52
CA MET A 305 2.32 -1.10 -12.97
C MET A 305 2.53 -0.06 -14.11
N CYS A 306 1.88 1.10 -14.02
CA CYS A 306 1.81 2.16 -15.05
C CYS A 306 1.08 1.79 -16.35
N THR A 307 0.74 0.53 -16.60
CA THR A 307 0.05 0.18 -17.84
C THR A 307 -1.43 0.58 -17.78
N PRO A 308 -1.99 1.17 -18.85
CA PRO A 308 -3.39 1.62 -18.85
C PRO A 308 -4.39 0.45 -18.76
N HIS A 309 -4.00 -0.75 -19.21
CA HIS A 309 -4.90 -1.89 -19.29
C HIS A 309 -4.79 -2.85 -18.11
N GLN A 310 -3.65 -2.87 -17.41
CA GLN A 310 -3.31 -3.99 -16.52
C GLN A 310 -2.73 -3.55 -15.17
N SER A 311 -2.54 -2.24 -14.93
CA SER A 311 -2.07 -1.74 -13.63
C SER A 311 -3.18 -1.74 -12.60
N GLY A 312 -3.30 -2.87 -11.89
CA GLY A 312 -4.19 -3.02 -10.74
C GLY A 312 -4.36 -4.45 -10.28
N GLY A 313 -5.24 -4.62 -9.30
CA GLY A 313 -5.54 -5.90 -8.67
C GLY A 313 -6.96 -5.96 -8.10
N VAL A 314 -7.37 -7.18 -7.73
CA VAL A 314 -8.59 -7.46 -6.96
C VAL A 314 -8.15 -8.15 -5.68
N VAL A 315 -8.71 -7.71 -4.55
CA VAL A 315 -8.45 -8.29 -3.23
C VAL A 315 -9.77 -8.58 -2.54
N LYS A 316 -9.90 -9.79 -2.03
CA LYS A 316 -10.98 -10.17 -1.13
C LYS A 316 -10.70 -9.63 0.26
N ASP A 317 -11.60 -8.82 0.78
CA ASP A 317 -11.69 -8.65 2.22
C ASP A 317 -12.54 -9.79 2.82
N SER A 318 -12.01 -10.43 3.85
CA SER A 318 -12.69 -11.50 4.60
C SER A 318 -13.20 -11.00 5.96
N GLY A 319 -13.37 -9.69 6.13
CA GLY A 319 -13.64 -9.05 7.41
C GLY A 319 -12.41 -9.02 8.31
N VAL A 320 -11.22 -8.92 7.70
CA VAL A 320 -9.96 -8.84 8.45
C VAL A 320 -9.71 -7.39 8.89
N ARG A 321 -8.72 -7.20 9.76
CA ARG A 321 -8.29 -5.85 10.17
C ARG A 321 -7.75 -5.08 8.96
N ALA A 322 -7.92 -3.76 8.96
CA ALA A 322 -7.36 -2.89 7.92
C ALA A 322 -5.83 -3.08 7.76
N THR A 323 -5.10 -3.35 8.84
CA THR A 323 -3.66 -3.68 8.80
C THR A 323 -3.34 -4.96 8.04
N ASP A 324 -4.24 -5.95 8.07
CA ASP A 324 -4.05 -7.24 7.38
C ASP A 324 -4.54 -7.14 5.93
N LEU A 325 -5.67 -6.48 5.69
CA LEU A 325 -6.15 -6.19 4.34
C LEU A 325 -5.12 -5.37 3.54
N ALA A 326 -4.49 -4.37 4.16
CA ALA A 326 -3.40 -3.61 3.55
C ALA A 326 -2.24 -4.48 3.09
N LYS A 327 -1.94 -5.59 3.78
CA LYS A 327 -0.90 -6.54 3.34
C LYS A 327 -1.35 -7.32 2.11
N TYR A 328 -2.62 -7.70 2.01
CA TYR A 328 -3.16 -8.37 0.81
C TYR A 328 -3.09 -7.42 -0.40
N VAL A 329 -3.49 -6.17 -0.23
CA VAL A 329 -3.37 -5.16 -1.30
C VAL A 329 -1.91 -4.90 -1.67
N ALA A 330 -1.02 -4.77 -0.69
CA ALA A 330 0.39 -4.55 -0.96
C ALA A 330 1.07 -5.77 -1.64
N HIS A 331 0.60 -7.00 -1.37
CA HIS A 331 1.02 -8.20 -2.09
C HIS A 331 0.70 -8.11 -3.58
N GLU A 332 -0.55 -7.80 -3.92
CA GLU A 332 -1.01 -7.66 -5.31
C GLU A 332 -0.34 -6.48 -6.02
N MET A 333 -0.12 -5.36 -5.33
CA MET A 333 0.68 -4.24 -5.85
C MET A 333 2.14 -4.63 -6.09
N GLY A 334 2.72 -5.49 -5.24
CA GLY A 334 4.05 -6.07 -5.43
C GLY A 334 4.14 -6.85 -6.75
N HIS A 335 3.11 -7.66 -7.06
CA HIS A 335 3.00 -8.29 -8.38
C HIS A 335 2.95 -7.28 -9.51
N ASN A 336 2.15 -6.21 -9.40
CA ASN A 336 2.13 -5.16 -10.42
C ASN A 336 3.53 -4.54 -10.66
N LEU A 337 4.36 -4.44 -9.62
CA LEU A 337 5.77 -3.99 -9.66
C LEU A 337 6.76 -5.09 -10.06
N GLY A 338 6.29 -6.23 -10.55
CA GLY A 338 7.11 -7.31 -11.09
C GLY A 338 7.68 -8.29 -10.07
N MET A 339 7.34 -8.13 -8.79
CA MET A 339 7.72 -9.11 -7.77
C MET A 339 6.93 -10.39 -7.97
N ILE A 340 7.59 -11.54 -7.87
CA ILE A 340 6.92 -12.85 -7.86
C ILE A 340 6.97 -13.45 -6.46
N HIS A 341 6.27 -14.56 -6.26
CA HIS A 341 6.26 -15.19 -4.94
C HIS A 341 7.63 -15.65 -4.47
N ASP A 342 7.88 -15.50 -3.17
CA ASP A 342 9.10 -15.96 -2.51
C ASP A 342 9.25 -17.49 -2.63
N THR A 343 10.46 -17.91 -2.95
CA THR A 343 10.89 -19.32 -2.93
C THR A 343 11.66 -19.63 -1.64
N ARG A 344 12.15 -20.87 -1.49
CA ARG A 344 12.92 -21.26 -0.30
C ARG A 344 14.29 -20.59 -0.25
N GLU A 345 14.78 -20.13 -1.39
CA GLU A 345 16.06 -19.46 -1.56
C GLU A 345 16.00 -17.96 -1.21
N CYS A 346 14.79 -17.41 -1.07
CA CYS A 346 14.60 -16.01 -0.70
C CYS A 346 14.81 -15.81 0.80
N HIS A 347 15.62 -14.83 1.15
CA HIS A 347 15.85 -14.41 2.51
C HIS A 347 14.82 -13.38 2.95
N CYS A 348 14.11 -13.71 4.02
CA CYS A 348 13.19 -12.81 4.68
C CYS A 348 13.88 -12.20 5.91
N PRO A 349 13.93 -10.87 6.07
CA PRO A 349 14.68 -10.22 7.14
C PRO A 349 14.03 -10.35 8.53
N VAL A 350 12.92 -11.08 8.63
CA VAL A 350 12.25 -11.38 9.90
C VAL A 350 12.57 -12.81 10.34
N SER A 351 12.82 -13.01 11.64
CA SER A 351 13.14 -14.33 12.20
C SER A 351 11.96 -15.30 12.28
N TYR A 352 10.72 -14.79 12.23
CA TYR A 352 9.50 -15.59 12.30
C TYR A 352 8.42 -15.09 11.35
N GLY A 353 7.67 -16.04 10.80
CA GLY A 353 6.59 -15.80 9.84
C GLY A 353 7.09 -15.81 8.40
N HIS A 354 6.33 -15.18 7.52
CA HIS A 354 6.62 -15.15 6.09
C HIS A 354 6.67 -13.72 5.58
N CYS A 355 7.55 -13.45 4.63
CA CYS A 355 7.60 -12.17 3.92
C CYS A 355 6.31 -11.95 3.11
N LEU A 356 6.10 -10.70 2.74
CA LEU A 356 4.87 -10.23 2.14
C LEU A 356 4.50 -11.01 0.88
N LEU A 357 5.48 -11.41 0.06
CA LEU A 357 5.29 -12.12 -1.20
C LEU A 357 5.35 -13.66 -1.05
N SER A 358 5.22 -14.20 0.16
CA SER A 358 5.19 -15.65 0.34
C SER A 358 3.96 -16.29 -0.30
N LYS A 359 4.13 -17.50 -0.85
CA LYS A 359 3.03 -18.35 -1.34
C LYS A 359 2.04 -18.76 -0.23
N HIS A 360 2.47 -18.73 1.03
CA HIS A 360 1.63 -19.08 2.17
C HIS A 360 0.94 -17.82 2.72
N THR A 361 -0.32 -17.63 2.34
CA THR A 361 -1.11 -16.50 2.82
C THR A 361 -1.75 -16.81 4.18
N GLY A 362 -1.80 -15.82 5.09
CA GLY A 362 -2.44 -15.96 6.41
C GLY A 362 -1.86 -15.04 7.50
N HIS A 363 -2.27 -15.24 8.75
CA HIS A 363 -1.87 -14.39 9.91
C HIS A 363 -0.36 -14.26 10.16
N ASN A 364 0.46 -15.15 9.59
CA ASN A 364 1.91 -15.13 9.77
C ASN A 364 2.64 -14.28 8.71
N MET A 365 1.90 -13.68 7.76
CA MET A 365 2.45 -12.77 6.76
C MET A 365 2.86 -11.43 7.40
N LYS A 366 4.12 -11.08 7.23
CA LYS A 366 4.73 -9.83 7.71
C LYS A 366 4.69 -8.78 6.62
N ALA A 367 4.55 -7.53 7.05
CA ALA A 367 4.56 -6.33 6.22
C ALA A 367 6.01 -5.94 5.80
N VAL A 368 6.74 -6.91 5.24
CA VAL A 368 8.15 -6.78 4.85
C VAL A 368 8.42 -7.60 3.59
N PHE A 369 9.12 -7.01 2.63
CA PHE A 369 9.55 -7.67 1.40
C PHE A 369 10.85 -8.46 1.59
N SER A 370 11.03 -9.54 0.83
CA SER A 370 12.25 -10.36 0.84
C SER A 370 13.35 -9.73 -0.03
N ASP A 371 14.58 -10.24 0.08
CA ASP A 371 15.67 -9.91 -0.84
C ASP A 371 15.33 -10.21 -2.32
N CYS A 372 14.64 -11.31 -2.60
CA CYS A 372 14.11 -11.64 -3.92
C CYS A 372 13.15 -10.56 -4.43
N SER A 373 12.21 -10.12 -3.58
CA SER A 373 11.26 -9.06 -3.94
C SER A 373 11.99 -7.78 -4.35
N HIS A 374 13.03 -7.38 -3.60
CA HIS A 374 13.88 -6.23 -3.95
C HIS A 374 14.61 -6.41 -5.28
N ARG A 375 15.10 -7.63 -5.56
CA ARG A 375 15.76 -7.93 -6.84
C ARG A 375 14.77 -7.82 -8.01
N PHE A 376 13.57 -8.40 -7.90
CA PHE A 376 12.56 -8.32 -8.95
C PHE A 376 12.08 -6.88 -9.19
N LEU A 377 11.89 -6.11 -8.12
CA LEU A 377 11.58 -4.68 -8.22
C LEU A 377 12.67 -3.92 -8.97
N THR A 378 13.95 -4.19 -8.65
CA THR A 378 15.08 -3.54 -9.32
C THR A 378 15.07 -3.82 -10.83
N ILE A 379 14.82 -5.08 -11.21
CA ILE A 379 14.69 -5.49 -12.61
C ILE A 379 13.51 -4.76 -13.27
N PHE A 380 12.34 -4.70 -12.62
CA PHE A 380 11.18 -3.99 -13.13
C PHE A 380 11.46 -2.50 -13.39
N LEU A 381 12.08 -1.82 -12.43
CA LEU A 381 12.42 -0.40 -12.52
C LEU A 381 13.46 -0.10 -13.61
N GLN A 382 14.34 -1.06 -13.92
CA GLN A 382 15.36 -0.94 -14.97
C GLN A 382 14.80 -1.24 -16.37
N GLU A 383 13.95 -2.26 -16.50
CA GLU A 383 13.52 -2.80 -17.80
C GLU A 383 12.22 -2.19 -18.32
N LYS A 384 11.39 -1.58 -17.46
CA LYS A 384 10.08 -1.04 -17.85
C LYS A 384 10.08 0.47 -17.90
N ASN A 385 9.19 1.01 -18.74
CA ASN A 385 8.90 2.43 -18.72
C ASN A 385 8.06 2.76 -17.47
N VAL A 386 8.75 3.26 -16.44
CA VAL A 386 8.17 3.61 -15.14
C VAL A 386 8.03 5.12 -14.95
N THR A 387 7.84 5.88 -16.03
CA THR A 387 7.69 7.35 -15.93
C THR A 387 6.56 7.77 -15.00
N CYS A 388 5.45 7.01 -14.93
CA CYS A 388 4.34 7.27 -14.01
C CYS A 388 4.72 7.21 -12.52
N LEU A 389 5.81 6.52 -12.19
CA LEU A 389 6.28 6.39 -10.81
C LEU A 389 7.29 7.48 -10.42
N LYS A 390 7.70 8.29 -11.38
CA LYS A 390 8.71 9.35 -11.19
C LYS A 390 8.07 10.72 -11.02
N ASP A 391 6.81 10.88 -11.40
CA ASP A 391 6.06 12.08 -11.09
C ASP A 391 5.37 11.96 -9.74
N ARG A 392 5.28 13.11 -9.08
CA ARG A 392 4.33 13.28 -7.98
C ARG A 392 3.02 13.79 -8.58
N PRO A 393 1.88 13.54 -7.93
CA PRO A 393 0.63 14.16 -8.34
C PRO A 393 0.83 15.64 -8.60
N LYS A 394 0.26 16.19 -9.68
CA LYS A 394 0.33 17.65 -9.97
C LYS A 394 -0.21 18.50 -8.81
N THR A 395 -0.96 17.88 -7.93
CA THR A 395 -1.60 18.40 -6.74
C THR A 395 -0.87 18.06 -5.44
N TYR A 396 0.39 17.62 -5.55
CA TYR A 396 1.31 17.34 -4.46
C TYR A 396 1.50 18.57 -3.57
N ILE A 397 1.73 18.30 -2.29
CA ILE A 397 1.96 19.32 -1.27
C ILE A 397 3.44 19.30 -0.96
N ASP A 398 4.14 20.37 -1.32
CA ASP A 398 5.50 20.54 -0.81
C ASP A 398 5.41 20.88 0.69
N VAL A 399 5.88 19.98 1.54
CA VAL A 399 5.89 20.17 3.00
C VAL A 399 6.91 21.26 3.40
N TYR A 400 7.84 21.59 2.50
CA TYR A 400 8.71 22.75 2.58
C TYR A 400 8.68 23.50 1.25
N PRO A 401 7.79 24.50 1.06
CA PRO A 401 7.87 25.32 -0.15
C PRO A 401 9.31 25.83 -0.27
N PRO A 402 9.94 25.75 -1.45
CA PRO A 402 11.28 26.30 -1.63
C PRO A 402 11.26 27.73 -1.12
N SER A 403 12.18 28.05 -0.21
CA SER A 403 12.33 29.40 0.32
C SER A 403 12.37 30.36 -0.86
N GLU A 404 11.40 31.28 -0.92
CA GLU A 404 11.43 32.40 -1.86
C GLU A 404 12.57 33.36 -1.47
N GLU A 405 13.81 32.92 -1.64
CA GLU A 405 14.97 33.79 -1.72
C GLU A 405 15.79 33.32 -2.92
N HIS A 406 16.04 34.25 -3.83
CA HIS A 406 16.80 34.14 -5.09
C HIS A 406 16.04 33.83 -6.38
N ALA A 407 14.80 34.33 -6.51
CA ALA A 407 14.27 34.69 -7.83
C ALA A 407 14.59 36.17 -8.11
N ASN A 408 15.86 36.49 -8.42
CA ASN A 408 16.29 37.70 -9.15
C ASN A 408 17.83 37.81 -9.23
N ILE A 409 18.50 36.98 -10.04
CA ILE A 409 19.75 37.40 -10.71
C ILE A 409 19.81 36.72 -12.08
N LEU A 410 19.61 37.50 -13.13
CA LEU A 410 19.98 37.19 -14.53
C LEU A 410 21.33 37.86 -14.84
N PRO A 411 22.06 37.44 -15.89
CA PRO A 411 23.25 36.60 -15.81
C PRO A 411 24.55 37.39 -16.00
N ILE A 412 25.65 36.88 -15.45
CA ILE A 412 27.00 37.24 -15.88
C ILE A 412 27.68 35.98 -16.39
N GLY A 413 27.76 35.83 -17.72
CA GLY A 413 28.80 35.00 -18.34
C GLY A 413 30.09 35.82 -18.52
N PRO A 414 31.18 35.26 -19.07
CA PRO A 414 31.41 33.86 -19.44
C PRO A 414 32.69 33.29 -18.78
N TYR A 415 32.72 31.98 -18.51
CA TYR A 415 33.99 31.24 -18.61
C TYR A 415 33.77 29.94 -19.35
N SER A 416 34.27 29.98 -20.59
CA SER A 416 34.59 28.83 -21.41
C SER A 416 35.68 27.98 -20.74
N LYS A 417 35.46 26.66 -20.68
CA LYS A 417 36.48 25.65 -21.00
C LYS A 417 35.81 24.32 -21.38
N ASN A 418 35.70 24.16 -22.70
CA ASN A 418 35.67 22.95 -23.52
C ASN A 418 35.75 21.58 -22.80
N MET A 419 34.75 20.72 -23.07
CA MET A 419 34.99 19.31 -23.40
C MET A 419 33.88 18.80 -24.34
N LYS A 420 34.25 18.42 -25.56
CA LYS A 420 33.41 17.78 -26.57
C LYS A 420 33.64 16.27 -26.52
N CYS A 421 32.58 15.47 -26.68
CA CYS A 421 32.68 14.08 -27.11
C CYS A 421 32.05 13.97 -28.50
N ILE A 422 32.87 13.56 -29.48
CA ILE A 422 32.48 13.19 -30.84
C ILE A 422 32.50 11.67 -30.88
N THR A 423 31.52 11.05 -31.52
CA THR A 423 31.54 9.64 -31.89
C THR A 423 31.83 9.55 -33.39
N GLU A 424 33.02 9.05 -33.73
CA GLU A 424 33.35 8.61 -35.09
C GLU A 424 32.63 7.28 -35.35
N GLU A 425 31.89 7.23 -36.46
CA GLU A 425 31.69 5.99 -37.22
C GLU A 425 32.94 5.82 -38.10
N ASP A 426 33.63 4.69 -37.92
CA ASP A 426 34.88 4.32 -38.59
C ASP A 426 34.70 4.09 -40.10
N PRO A 427 35.82 4.04 -40.83
CA PRO A 427 36.31 2.70 -41.18
C PRO A 427 37.73 2.37 -40.68
#